data_AF-A0A0G1WEF0-F1
#
_entry.id   AF-A0A0G1WEF0-F1
#
_cell.length_a   1.000
_cell.length_b   1.000
_cell.length_c   1.000
_cell.angle_alpha   90.00
_cell.angle_beta   90.00
_cell.angle_gamma   90.00
#
_symmetry.space_group_name_H-M   'P 1'
#
loop_
_entity.id
_entity.type
_entity.pdbx_description
1 polymer ?
#
loop_
_entity_poly.entity_id
_entity_poly.type
_entity_poly.pdbx_seq_one_letter_code
_entity_poly.pdbx_strand_id
1 'polypeptide(L)'
;MTALALYIPALHAGYLKLFEKHAKDVDALFIFNEDLIREFAPKEFRALPAEETKKLVSGLGIFRTIRVLTKNGIAELAGFQKIILADDELSKKFAERFLAGADIVFEPVFLRWDEKNVLSQTPPEDVRVSTDPFDREIMEKAKKEGEKSSDWWRRVGAILVKDGVILLRVHNRHHPSEHTPYIDGDPRDFVEAGTKHGLTTALHAEQTVIAEAARKGIALEGTSIYTAVFPCAVCAKLIAFSGIKKCYFHSGSASLDGERVMKSQGVEIILVK
;
A
#
# COMPACT_ATOMS: atom_id res chain seq x y z
N MET A 1 4.66 34.24 -5.52
CA MET A 1 3.71 33.49 -6.37
C MET A 1 4.05 32.02 -6.32
N THR A 2 3.06 31.16 -6.15
CA THR A 2 3.21 29.72 -5.99
C THR A 2 2.43 28.97 -7.06
N ALA A 3 3.11 28.05 -7.75
CA ALA A 3 2.49 27.15 -8.72
C ALA A 3 2.30 25.77 -8.11
N LEU A 4 1.19 25.11 -8.40
CA LEU A 4 1.01 23.68 -8.20
C LEU A 4 1.10 23.01 -9.56
N ALA A 5 2.04 22.09 -9.78
CA ALA A 5 2.22 21.43 -11.06
C ALA A 5 2.05 19.92 -10.89
N LEU A 6 1.06 19.34 -11.58
CA LEU A 6 0.63 17.97 -11.35
C LEU A 6 0.37 17.22 -12.65
N TYR A 7 0.70 15.94 -12.64
CA TYR A 7 0.10 14.99 -13.54
C TYR A 7 -1.19 14.44 -12.93
N ILE A 8 -2.31 14.52 -13.67
CA ILE A 8 -3.63 14.14 -13.20
C ILE A 8 -4.26 13.18 -14.22
N PRO A 9 -3.86 11.90 -14.25
CA PRO A 9 -4.42 10.94 -15.19
C PRO A 9 -5.87 10.60 -14.85
N ALA A 10 -6.24 10.56 -13.56
CA ALA A 10 -7.60 10.27 -13.12
C ALA A 10 -7.92 11.06 -11.85
N LEU A 11 -9.03 11.81 -11.87
CA LEU A 11 -9.46 12.60 -10.72
C LEU A 11 -10.12 11.71 -9.66
N HIS A 12 -9.66 11.79 -8.41
CA HIS A 12 -10.20 11.04 -7.28
C HIS A 12 -10.00 11.80 -5.96
N ALA A 13 -10.50 11.27 -4.84
CA ALA A 13 -10.48 11.94 -3.53
C ALA A 13 -9.11 12.47 -3.08
N GLY A 14 -8.00 11.77 -3.36
CA GLY A 14 -6.64 12.27 -3.08
C GLY A 14 -6.31 13.61 -3.74
N TYR A 15 -6.68 13.82 -5.01
CA TYR A 15 -6.53 15.10 -5.69
C TYR A 15 -7.42 16.18 -5.08
N LEU A 16 -8.66 15.85 -4.70
CA LEU A 16 -9.56 16.81 -4.06
C LEU A 16 -8.99 17.30 -2.73
N LYS A 17 -8.50 16.39 -1.88
CA LYS A 17 -7.82 16.74 -0.61
C LYS A 17 -6.60 17.62 -0.85
N LEU A 18 -5.79 17.31 -1.86
CA LEU A 18 -4.64 18.12 -2.24
C LEU A 18 -5.05 19.54 -2.68
N PHE A 19 -6.10 19.64 -3.49
CA PHE A 19 -6.61 20.93 -3.97
C PHE A 19 -7.17 21.77 -2.85
N GLU A 20 -7.97 21.18 -1.97
CA GLU A 20 -8.51 21.85 -0.78
C GLU A 20 -7.39 22.34 0.15
N LYS A 21 -6.36 21.51 0.37
CA LYS A 21 -5.18 21.88 1.16
C LYS A 21 -4.49 23.13 0.61
N HIS A 22 -4.38 23.23 -0.72
CA HIS A 22 -3.64 24.31 -1.38
C HIS A 22 -4.51 25.42 -1.99
N ALA A 23 -5.80 25.45 -1.64
CA ALA A 23 -6.78 26.34 -2.27
C ALA A 23 -6.48 27.84 -2.08
N LYS A 24 -5.70 28.20 -1.05
CA LYS A 24 -5.46 29.59 -0.65
C LYS A 24 -4.06 30.10 -0.97
N ASP A 25 -3.10 29.20 -1.13
CA ASP A 25 -1.67 29.47 -1.26
C ASP A 25 -1.12 29.21 -2.66
N VAL A 26 -1.91 28.63 -3.57
CA VAL A 26 -1.54 28.43 -4.98
C VAL A 26 -2.19 29.47 -5.88
N ASP A 27 -1.36 30.18 -6.66
CA ASP A 27 -1.82 31.18 -7.63
C ASP A 27 -2.27 30.55 -8.96
N ALA A 28 -1.63 29.44 -9.36
CA ALA A 28 -1.95 28.73 -10.59
C ALA A 28 -1.70 27.21 -10.47
N LEU A 29 -2.66 26.44 -10.97
CA LEU A 29 -2.52 24.99 -11.20
C LEU A 29 -2.06 24.74 -12.63
N PHE A 30 -0.97 23.99 -12.79
CA PHE A 30 -0.45 23.50 -14.06
C PHE A 30 -0.70 21.99 -14.16
N ILE A 31 -1.41 21.58 -15.22
CA ILE A 31 -1.73 20.19 -15.50
C ILE A 31 -0.82 19.70 -16.61
N PHE A 32 -0.03 18.65 -16.36
CA PHE A 32 0.93 18.15 -17.34
C PHE A 32 0.22 17.60 -18.57
N ASN A 33 0.65 18.04 -19.75
CA ASN A 33 0.17 17.57 -21.04
C ASN A 33 0.76 16.19 -21.39
N GLU A 34 0.11 15.48 -22.31
CA GLU A 34 0.52 14.16 -22.78
C GLU A 34 1.91 14.19 -23.43
N ASP A 35 2.28 15.29 -24.11
CA ASP A 35 3.59 15.43 -24.73
C ASP A 35 4.72 15.32 -23.71
N LEU A 36 4.55 15.96 -22.55
CA LEU A 36 5.45 15.97 -21.40
C LEU A 36 5.50 14.60 -20.71
N ILE A 37 4.33 13.97 -20.52
CA ILE A 37 4.21 12.74 -19.74
C ILE A 37 4.76 11.51 -20.46
N ARG A 38 4.67 11.45 -21.79
CA ARG A 38 5.16 10.29 -22.57
C ARG A 38 6.61 9.90 -22.27
N GLU A 39 7.43 10.85 -21.83
CA GLU A 39 8.83 10.61 -21.47
C GLU A 39 9.01 9.98 -20.08
N PHE A 40 8.02 10.12 -19.19
CA PHE A 40 8.10 9.68 -17.79
C PHE A 40 7.18 8.51 -17.46
N ALA A 41 6.02 8.41 -18.14
CA ALA A 41 5.03 7.36 -17.95
C ALA A 41 4.46 6.91 -19.30
N PRO A 42 5.19 6.04 -20.04
CA PRO A 42 4.79 5.64 -21.40
C PRO A 42 3.54 4.75 -21.47
N LYS A 43 3.08 4.22 -20.33
CA LYS A 43 1.89 3.35 -20.23
C LYS A 43 0.95 3.83 -19.12
N GLU A 44 0.07 4.77 -19.44
CA GLU A 44 -0.99 5.22 -18.52
C GLU A 44 -2.35 5.23 -19.23
N PHE A 45 -3.05 4.10 -19.17
CA PHE A 45 -4.35 3.90 -19.84
C PHE A 45 -5.49 4.69 -19.20
N ARG A 46 -5.32 5.12 -17.94
CA ARG A 46 -6.34 5.87 -17.21
C ARG A 46 -6.34 7.35 -17.57
N ALA A 47 -5.31 7.83 -18.28
CA ALA A 47 -5.06 9.24 -18.52
C ALA A 47 -6.22 9.92 -19.24
N LEU A 48 -6.93 10.77 -18.51
CA LEU A 48 -7.76 11.81 -19.07
C LEU A 48 -6.87 12.80 -19.81
N PRO A 49 -7.27 13.27 -21.00
CA PRO A 49 -6.48 14.28 -21.67
C PRO A 49 -6.44 15.58 -20.86
N ALA A 50 -5.33 16.31 -20.93
CA ALA A 50 -5.04 17.40 -20.00
C ALA A 50 -6.08 18.54 -20.08
N GLU A 51 -6.64 18.79 -21.26
CA GLU A 51 -7.69 19.79 -21.46
C GLU A 51 -9.04 19.35 -20.85
N GLU A 52 -9.40 18.08 -20.94
CA GLU A 52 -10.57 17.50 -20.27
C GLU A 52 -10.40 17.59 -18.75
N THR A 53 -9.22 17.25 -18.25
CA THR A 53 -8.91 17.36 -16.82
C THR A 53 -8.97 18.81 -16.35
N LYS A 54 -8.46 19.77 -17.13
CA LYS A 54 -8.61 21.20 -16.86
C LYS A 54 -10.08 21.60 -16.74
N LYS A 55 -10.94 21.19 -17.68
CA LYS A 55 -12.39 21.47 -17.61
C LYS A 55 -13.01 20.93 -16.31
N LEU A 56 -12.69 19.69 -15.94
CA LEU A 56 -13.21 19.06 -14.72
C LEU A 56 -12.76 19.81 -13.45
N VAL A 57 -11.47 20.14 -13.36
CA VAL A 57 -10.91 20.85 -12.19
C VAL A 57 -11.40 22.30 -12.13
N SER A 58 -11.58 22.97 -13.28
CA SER A 58 -12.23 24.29 -13.33
C SER A 58 -13.64 24.26 -12.76
N GLY A 59 -14.39 23.18 -12.99
CA GLY A 59 -15.73 22.99 -12.43
C GLY A 59 -15.78 22.94 -10.91
N LEU A 60 -14.66 22.66 -10.23
CA LEU A 60 -14.57 22.66 -8.76
C LEU A 60 -14.50 24.08 -8.18
N GLY A 61 -14.12 25.08 -8.97
CA GLY A 61 -14.01 26.47 -8.53
C GLY A 61 -12.93 26.74 -7.47
N ILE A 62 -11.99 25.80 -7.28
CA ILE A 62 -10.95 25.89 -6.23
C ILE A 62 -9.82 26.84 -6.65
N PHE A 63 -9.33 26.73 -7.89
CA PHE A 63 -8.21 27.54 -8.39
C PHE A 63 -8.70 28.62 -9.35
N ARG A 64 -8.13 29.83 -9.23
CA ARG A 64 -8.41 30.96 -10.12
C ARG A 64 -7.80 30.77 -11.50
N THR A 65 -6.59 30.21 -11.56
CA THR A 65 -5.84 29.99 -12.79
C THR A 65 -5.52 28.52 -12.94
N ILE A 66 -5.95 27.92 -14.05
CA ILE A 66 -5.62 26.53 -14.40
C ILE A 66 -5.09 26.53 -15.83
N ARG A 67 -3.89 25.97 -16.03
CA ARG A 67 -3.19 25.91 -17.30
C ARG A 67 -2.77 24.49 -17.61
N VAL A 68 -2.71 24.15 -18.90
CA VAL A 68 -2.09 22.92 -19.37
C VAL A 68 -0.63 23.22 -19.66
N LEU A 69 0.26 22.42 -19.08
CA LEU A 69 1.71 22.56 -19.20
C LEU A 69 2.22 21.61 -20.28
N THR A 70 2.63 22.18 -21.42
CA THR A 70 3.31 21.46 -22.50
C THR A 70 4.82 21.56 -22.35
N LYS A 71 5.59 20.78 -23.11
CA LYS A 71 7.07 20.87 -23.09
C LYS A 71 7.60 22.27 -23.39
N ASN A 72 6.97 22.97 -24.34
CA ASN A 72 7.37 24.31 -24.74
C ASN A 72 6.97 25.38 -23.70
N GLY A 73 6.00 25.06 -22.84
CA GLY A 73 5.49 25.96 -21.79
C GLY A 73 6.20 25.85 -20.44
N ILE A 74 7.18 24.95 -20.29
CA ILE A 74 7.89 24.72 -19.01
C ILE A 74 8.51 26.00 -18.46
N ALA A 75 9.02 26.87 -19.34
CA ALA A 75 9.63 28.15 -18.94
C ALA A 75 8.67 29.06 -18.16
N GLU A 76 7.35 28.90 -18.28
CA GLU A 76 6.37 29.66 -17.50
C GLU A 76 6.52 29.41 -15.99
N LEU A 77 6.98 28.22 -15.58
CA LEU A 77 7.16 27.88 -14.18
C LEU A 77 8.27 28.69 -13.50
N ALA A 78 9.25 29.21 -14.26
CA ALA A 78 10.33 30.04 -13.73
C ALA A 78 9.84 31.40 -13.20
N GLY A 79 8.63 31.84 -13.59
CA GLY A 79 8.00 33.05 -13.05
C GLY A 79 7.45 32.88 -11.63
N PHE A 80 7.42 31.66 -11.10
CA PHE A 80 6.91 31.37 -9.76
C PHE A 80 8.07 31.26 -8.76
N GLN A 81 7.88 31.86 -7.59
CA GLN A 81 8.87 31.83 -6.52
C GLN A 81 8.97 30.45 -5.88
N LYS A 82 7.88 29.68 -5.93
CA LYS A 82 7.76 28.36 -5.32
C LYS A 82 6.91 27.45 -6.20
N ILE A 83 7.35 26.21 -6.39
CA ILE A 83 6.64 25.20 -7.17
C ILE A 83 6.34 24.01 -6.26
N ILE A 84 5.05 23.68 -6.15
CA ILE A 84 4.57 22.51 -5.42
C ILE A 84 4.35 21.39 -6.42
N LEU A 85 4.92 20.22 -6.14
CA LEU A 85 4.76 19.00 -6.92
C LEU A 85 4.27 17.88 -5.99
N ALA A 86 3.65 16.84 -6.56
CA ALA A 86 3.39 15.61 -5.81
C ALA A 86 4.72 14.92 -5.46
N ASP A 87 4.82 14.33 -4.27
CA ASP A 87 5.97 13.48 -3.90
C ASP A 87 5.91 12.11 -4.58
N ASP A 88 6.05 12.10 -5.90
CA ASP A 88 6.10 10.89 -6.73
C ASP A 88 7.28 10.88 -7.71
N GLU A 89 7.65 9.70 -8.21
CA GLU A 89 8.82 9.52 -9.09
C GLU A 89 8.75 10.34 -10.40
N LEU A 90 7.57 10.56 -10.97
CA LEU A 90 7.42 11.35 -12.19
C LEU A 90 7.68 12.82 -11.90
N SER A 91 7.08 13.34 -10.82
CA SER A 91 7.28 14.72 -10.38
C SER A 91 8.74 14.99 -10.02
N LYS A 92 9.44 14.04 -9.41
CA LYS A 92 10.89 14.15 -9.14
C LYS A 92 11.72 14.19 -10.41
N LYS A 93 11.51 13.25 -11.34
CA LYS A 93 12.22 13.25 -12.63
C LYS A 93 11.93 14.51 -13.45
N PHE A 94 10.71 15.02 -13.38
CA PHE A 94 10.34 16.30 -14.00
C PHE A 94 11.12 17.46 -13.38
N ALA A 95 11.15 17.55 -12.04
CA ALA A 95 11.88 18.59 -11.31
C ALA A 95 13.38 18.56 -11.60
N GLU A 96 14.01 17.39 -11.51
CA GLU A 96 15.44 17.19 -11.78
C GLU A 96 15.83 17.64 -13.19
N ARG A 97 14.97 17.36 -14.17
CA ARG A 97 15.26 17.65 -15.57
C ARG A 97 14.97 19.10 -15.97
N PHE A 98 13.91 19.70 -15.43
CA PHE A 98 13.35 20.93 -15.97
C PHE A 98 13.34 22.10 -15.00
N LEU A 99 13.50 21.86 -13.70
CA LEU A 99 13.34 22.89 -12.65
C LEU A 99 14.61 23.05 -11.81
N ALA A 100 15.78 22.85 -12.42
CA ALA A 100 17.06 23.05 -11.74
C ALA A 100 17.18 24.49 -11.20
N GLY A 101 17.41 24.62 -9.88
CA GLY A 101 17.54 25.92 -9.20
C GLY A 101 16.22 26.58 -8.78
N ALA A 102 15.07 25.97 -9.02
CA ALA A 102 13.79 26.43 -8.49
C ALA A 102 13.60 26.03 -7.01
N ASP A 103 12.80 26.80 -6.26
CA ASP A 103 12.32 26.40 -4.94
C ASP A 103 11.16 25.41 -5.09
N ILE A 104 11.42 24.14 -4.82
CA ILE A 104 10.47 23.04 -5.04
C ILE A 104 10.06 22.43 -3.70
N VAL A 105 8.76 22.29 -3.51
CA VAL A 105 8.18 21.55 -2.37
C VAL A 105 7.45 20.33 -2.88
N PHE A 106 7.85 19.16 -2.38
CA PHE A 106 7.17 17.90 -2.64
C PHE A 106 6.11 17.65 -1.58
N GLU A 107 4.86 17.52 -2.02
CA GLU A 107 3.71 17.33 -1.15
C GLU A 107 3.41 15.82 -0.99
N PRO A 108 3.51 15.27 0.24
CA PRO A 108 3.28 13.84 0.49
C PRO A 108 1.78 13.51 0.43
N VAL A 109 1.31 13.12 -0.76
CA VAL A 109 -0.07 12.66 -0.97
C VAL A 109 -0.10 11.45 -1.91
N PHE A 110 -0.89 10.44 -1.57
CA PHE A 110 -1.11 9.30 -2.48
C PHE A 110 -2.04 9.70 -3.62
N LEU A 111 -1.46 9.91 -4.81
CA LEU A 111 -2.20 10.18 -6.05
C LEU A 111 -2.14 9.01 -7.03
N ARG A 112 -1.05 8.25 -6.99
CA ARG A 112 -0.84 7.09 -7.86
C ARG A 112 0.20 6.16 -7.27
N TRP A 113 0.18 4.92 -7.74
CA TRP A 113 1.30 4.01 -7.50
C TRP A 113 2.53 4.51 -8.24
N ASP A 114 3.63 4.54 -7.52
CA ASP A 114 4.99 4.70 -8.01
C ASP A 114 5.88 3.72 -7.23
N GLU A 115 7.16 3.62 -7.59
CA GLU A 115 8.08 2.69 -6.95
C GLU A 115 8.12 2.88 -5.42
N LYS A 116 8.18 4.13 -4.95
CA LYS A 116 8.19 4.46 -3.52
C LYS A 116 6.96 3.90 -2.80
N ASN A 117 5.75 4.16 -3.32
CA ASN A 117 4.51 3.72 -2.68
C ASN A 117 4.33 2.20 -2.75
N VAL A 118 4.80 1.56 -3.83
CA VAL A 118 4.78 0.09 -3.97
C VAL A 118 5.69 -0.58 -2.94
N LEU A 119 6.88 -0.01 -2.70
CA LEU A 119 7.87 -0.54 -1.77
C LEU A 119 7.65 -0.10 -0.31
N SER A 120 6.77 0.88 -0.09
CA SER A 120 6.52 1.42 1.25
C SER A 120 5.96 0.37 2.20
N GLN A 121 6.46 0.40 3.44
CA GLN A 121 5.96 -0.38 4.56
C GLN A 121 5.41 0.57 5.62
N THR A 122 4.16 1.00 5.45
CA THR A 122 3.50 1.91 6.40
C THR A 122 2.66 1.13 7.40
N PRO A 123 2.69 1.49 8.69
CA PRO A 123 1.72 0.95 9.65
C PRO A 123 0.30 1.22 9.13
N PRO A 124 -0.62 0.25 9.23
CA PRO A 124 -1.95 0.43 8.72
C PRO A 124 -2.67 1.60 9.42
N GLU A 125 -3.36 2.42 8.64
CA GLU A 125 -4.03 3.64 9.12
C GLU A 125 -5.42 3.33 9.70
N ASP A 126 -5.83 4.11 10.71
CA ASP A 126 -7.15 4.01 11.34
C ASP A 126 -7.52 2.58 11.81
N VAL A 127 -6.54 1.83 12.31
CA VAL A 127 -6.79 0.48 12.85
C VAL A 127 -7.38 0.55 14.25
N ARG A 128 -8.40 -0.28 14.50
CA ARG A 128 -8.95 -0.45 15.84
C ARG A 128 -7.88 -1.09 16.73
N VAL A 129 -7.72 -0.57 17.94
CA VAL A 129 -6.86 -1.21 18.96
C VAL A 129 -7.74 -2.08 19.85
N SER A 130 -7.39 -3.35 20.01
CA SER A 130 -7.97 -4.23 21.02
C SER A 130 -7.02 -4.41 22.19
N THR A 131 -7.57 -4.28 23.39
CA THR A 131 -6.94 -4.62 24.67
C THR A 131 -7.71 -5.73 25.40
N ASP A 132 -8.61 -6.42 24.70
CA ASP A 132 -9.40 -7.50 25.28
C ASP A 132 -8.50 -8.64 25.76
N PRO A 133 -8.70 -9.18 26.99
CA PRO A 133 -7.92 -10.30 27.50
C PRO A 133 -7.93 -11.53 26.59
N PHE A 134 -9.06 -11.84 25.94
CA PHE A 134 -9.18 -12.95 25.01
C PHE A 134 -8.30 -12.72 23.78
N ASP A 135 -8.36 -11.53 23.18
CA ASP A 135 -7.55 -11.20 22.00
C ASP A 135 -6.05 -11.28 22.31
N ARG A 136 -5.64 -10.81 23.49
CA ARG A 136 -4.25 -10.93 23.97
C ARG A 136 -3.83 -12.38 24.16
N GLU A 137 -4.69 -13.20 24.76
CA GLU A 137 -4.43 -14.62 24.97
C GLU A 137 -4.29 -15.37 23.63
N ILE A 138 -5.19 -15.12 22.67
CA ILE A 138 -5.12 -15.73 21.35
C ILE A 138 -3.88 -15.25 20.59
N MET A 139 -3.55 -13.97 20.66
CA MET A 139 -2.34 -13.44 20.03
C MET A 139 -1.07 -14.06 20.61
N GLU A 140 -1.01 -14.26 21.93
CA GLU A 140 0.11 -14.94 22.58
C GLU A 140 0.21 -16.40 22.14
N LYS A 141 -0.93 -17.10 21.99
CA LYS A 141 -0.95 -18.46 21.42
C LYS A 141 -0.45 -18.46 19.97
N ALA A 142 -0.77 -17.43 19.17
CA ALA A 142 -0.31 -17.33 17.79
C ALA A 142 1.22 -17.13 17.74
N LYS A 143 1.79 -16.27 18.59
CA LYS A 143 3.24 -16.10 18.73
C LYS A 143 3.94 -17.42 19.09
N LYS A 144 3.45 -18.13 20.11
CA LYS A 144 3.97 -19.44 20.53
C LYS A 144 3.85 -20.52 19.45
N GLU A 145 2.78 -20.49 18.65
CA GLU A 145 2.66 -21.41 17.52
C GLU A 145 3.73 -21.14 16.47
N GLY A 146 4.05 -19.86 16.22
CA GLY A 146 5.11 -19.45 15.31
C GLY A 146 6.49 -19.98 15.69
N GLU A 147 6.79 -20.10 16.98
CA GLU A 147 8.08 -20.63 17.49
C GLU A 147 8.41 -22.05 17.00
N LYS A 148 7.40 -22.80 16.52
CA LYS A 148 7.56 -24.15 15.96
C LYS A 148 8.04 -24.16 14.51
N SER A 149 8.03 -23.02 13.82
CA SER A 149 8.54 -22.91 12.46
C SER A 149 10.06 -23.08 12.41
N SER A 150 10.55 -23.84 11.42
CA SER A 150 12.00 -23.92 11.16
C SER A 150 12.57 -22.67 10.49
N ASP A 151 11.72 -21.74 10.02
CA ASP A 151 12.15 -20.53 9.34
C ASP A 151 13.04 -19.67 10.26
N TRP A 152 14.28 -19.44 9.86
CA TRP A 152 15.24 -18.64 10.62
C TRP A 152 15.14 -17.13 10.35
N TRP A 153 14.48 -16.74 9.26
CA TRP A 153 14.26 -15.35 8.91
C TRP A 153 13.08 -14.78 9.68
N ARG A 154 11.94 -15.48 9.66
CA ARG A 154 10.72 -15.07 10.38
C ARG A 154 9.89 -16.26 10.82
N ARG A 155 9.63 -16.34 12.11
CA ARG A 155 8.73 -17.32 12.73
C ARG A 155 7.37 -16.68 12.97
N VAL A 156 6.38 -17.06 12.18
CA VAL A 156 5.03 -16.48 12.18
C VAL A 156 4.02 -17.58 12.45
N GLY A 157 3.16 -17.36 13.45
CA GLY A 157 2.02 -18.21 13.72
C GLY A 157 0.71 -17.50 13.41
N ALA A 158 -0.30 -18.30 13.04
CA ALA A 158 -1.65 -17.84 12.80
C ALA A 158 -2.69 -18.75 13.46
N ILE A 159 -3.72 -18.15 14.02
CA ILE A 159 -4.84 -18.85 14.66
C ILE A 159 -6.15 -18.40 14.00
N LEU A 160 -6.97 -19.38 13.62
CA LEU A 160 -8.32 -19.16 13.13
C LEU A 160 -9.33 -19.34 14.26
N VAL A 161 -10.20 -18.37 14.46
CA VAL A 161 -11.21 -18.35 15.53
C VAL A 161 -12.60 -18.11 14.92
N LYS A 162 -13.61 -18.80 15.45
CA LYS A 162 -15.03 -18.53 15.18
C LYS A 162 -15.82 -18.63 16.48
N ASP A 163 -16.65 -17.62 16.76
CA ASP A 163 -17.52 -17.61 17.94
C ASP A 163 -16.77 -17.89 19.26
N GLY A 164 -15.55 -17.34 19.40
CA GLY A 164 -14.69 -17.55 20.57
C GLY A 164 -13.93 -18.89 20.61
N VAL A 165 -14.14 -19.76 19.62
CA VAL A 165 -13.52 -21.10 19.55
C VAL A 165 -12.39 -21.12 18.53
N ILE A 166 -11.24 -21.68 18.93
CA ILE A 166 -10.11 -21.89 18.02
C ILE A 166 -10.41 -23.06 17.09
N LEU A 167 -10.43 -22.80 15.79
CA LEU A 167 -10.65 -23.80 14.74
C LEU A 167 -9.33 -24.40 14.23
N LEU A 168 -8.30 -23.56 14.05
CA LEU A 168 -6.99 -23.96 13.54
C LEU A 168 -5.87 -23.19 14.24
N ARG A 169 -4.71 -23.85 14.36
CA ARG A 169 -3.44 -23.27 14.77
C ARG A 169 -2.38 -23.75 13.79
N VAL A 170 -1.66 -22.81 13.18
CA VAL A 170 -0.63 -23.11 12.19
C VAL A 170 0.52 -22.13 12.33
N HIS A 171 1.63 -22.45 11.70
CA HIS A 171 2.78 -21.58 11.52
C HIS A 171 3.25 -21.64 10.07
N ASN A 172 4.11 -20.69 9.67
CA ASN A 172 4.76 -20.74 8.37
C ASN A 172 5.66 -21.96 8.25
N ARG A 173 5.66 -22.60 7.08
CA ARG A 173 6.36 -23.88 6.86
C ARG A 173 7.04 -23.92 5.50
N HIS A 174 8.29 -24.35 5.49
CA HIS A 174 9.06 -24.64 4.29
C HIS A 174 8.59 -25.91 3.60
N HIS A 175 8.64 -25.86 2.26
CA HIS A 175 8.32 -26.97 1.39
C HIS A 175 9.47 -27.24 0.41
N PRO A 176 9.68 -28.50 -0.03
CA PRO A 176 8.89 -29.70 0.29
C PRO A 176 9.02 -30.20 1.74
N SER A 177 9.99 -29.71 2.52
CA SER A 177 10.09 -30.00 3.96
C SER A 177 10.66 -28.81 4.75
N GLU A 178 10.50 -28.83 6.08
CA GLU A 178 11.12 -27.85 7.00
C GLU A 178 12.65 -27.81 6.92
N HIS A 179 13.29 -28.86 6.38
CA HIS A 179 14.74 -28.95 6.22
C HIS A 179 15.25 -28.36 4.90
N THR A 180 14.37 -28.09 3.94
CA THR A 180 14.74 -27.57 2.61
C THR A 180 15.73 -26.39 2.66
N PRO A 181 15.50 -25.32 3.43
CA PRO A 181 16.45 -24.21 3.45
C PRO A 181 17.83 -24.61 4.04
N TYR A 182 17.89 -25.59 4.94
CA TYR A 182 19.15 -26.07 5.53
C TYR A 182 19.97 -26.97 4.60
N ILE A 183 19.34 -27.56 3.59
CA ILE A 183 19.98 -28.45 2.62
C ILE A 183 20.39 -27.66 1.38
N ASP A 184 19.47 -26.85 0.84
CA ASP A 184 19.62 -26.19 -0.45
C ASP A 184 20.01 -24.71 -0.33
N GLY A 185 19.94 -24.14 0.88
CA GLY A 185 19.97 -22.69 1.12
C GLY A 185 18.57 -22.05 1.02
N ASP A 186 18.42 -20.84 1.54
CA ASP A 186 17.15 -20.10 1.42
C ASP A 186 17.27 -19.07 0.26
N PRO A 187 16.34 -19.06 -0.71
CA PRO A 187 16.37 -18.06 -1.79
C PRO A 187 16.30 -16.61 -1.27
N ARG A 188 15.80 -16.41 -0.04
CA ARG A 188 15.75 -15.09 0.60
C ARG A 188 17.12 -14.55 0.98
N ASP A 189 18.17 -15.38 1.01
CA ASP A 189 19.54 -14.93 1.27
C ASP A 189 20.06 -13.98 0.15
N PHE A 190 19.40 -14.00 -1.02
CA PHE A 190 19.75 -13.18 -2.19
C PHE A 190 18.76 -12.03 -2.45
N VAL A 191 17.84 -11.76 -1.53
CA VAL A 191 16.87 -10.67 -1.66
C VAL A 191 16.89 -9.81 -0.40
N GLU A 192 16.57 -8.53 -0.54
CA GLU A 192 16.44 -7.65 0.62
C GLU A 192 15.26 -8.07 1.49
N ALA A 193 15.47 -8.13 2.81
CA ALA A 193 14.45 -8.55 3.77
C ALA A 193 13.17 -7.69 3.63
N GLY A 194 12.01 -8.35 3.52
CA GLY A 194 10.73 -7.65 3.33
C GLY A 194 10.44 -7.22 1.90
N THR A 195 11.27 -7.62 0.92
CA THR A 195 10.99 -7.48 -0.51
C THR A 195 10.71 -8.85 -1.14
N LYS A 196 10.17 -8.85 -2.37
CA LYS A 196 9.99 -10.06 -3.20
C LYS A 196 9.35 -11.25 -2.45
N HIS A 197 8.29 -11.00 -1.68
CA HIS A 197 7.61 -11.97 -0.81
C HIS A 197 7.21 -13.32 -1.47
N GLY A 198 7.13 -13.39 -2.80
CA GLY A 198 6.87 -14.64 -3.54
C GLY A 198 8.10 -15.53 -3.75
N LEU A 199 9.31 -15.04 -3.47
CA LEU A 199 10.56 -15.80 -3.56
C LEU A 199 10.90 -16.38 -2.18
N THR A 200 10.10 -17.34 -1.75
CA THR A 200 10.27 -18.07 -0.50
C THR A 200 9.95 -19.53 -0.72
N THR A 201 10.64 -20.42 -0.01
CA THR A 201 10.30 -21.84 0.04
C THR A 201 9.21 -22.13 1.09
N ALA A 202 8.84 -21.14 1.90
CA ALA A 202 7.82 -21.28 2.94
C ALA A 202 6.44 -20.78 2.50
N LEU A 203 5.40 -21.57 2.80
CA LEU A 203 4.05 -21.05 2.89
C LEU A 203 3.94 -20.20 4.16
N HIS A 204 3.38 -19.00 4.01
CA HIS A 204 3.12 -18.11 5.12
C HIS A 204 2.03 -18.68 6.04
N ALA A 205 2.02 -18.29 7.31
CA ALA A 205 1.05 -18.81 8.28
C ALA A 205 -0.40 -18.55 7.83
N GLU A 206 -0.68 -17.38 7.24
CA GLU A 206 -2.00 -17.00 6.74
C GLU A 206 -2.43 -17.83 5.53
N GLN A 207 -1.50 -18.11 4.61
CA GLN A 207 -1.72 -19.03 3.49
C GLN A 207 -2.01 -20.44 4.00
N THR A 208 -1.23 -20.90 4.97
CA THR A 208 -1.38 -22.22 5.58
C THR A 208 -2.72 -22.36 6.29
N VAL A 209 -3.22 -21.34 7.02
CA VAL A 209 -4.56 -21.38 7.64
C VAL A 209 -5.63 -21.62 6.58
N ILE A 210 -5.60 -20.84 5.49
CA ILE A 210 -6.63 -20.91 4.45
C ILE A 210 -6.56 -22.26 3.71
N ALA A 211 -5.35 -22.73 3.38
CA ALA A 211 -5.15 -24.03 2.73
C ALA A 211 -5.58 -25.21 3.62
N GLU A 212 -5.23 -25.18 4.91
CA GLU A 212 -5.64 -26.18 5.90
C GLU A 212 -7.16 -26.19 6.11
N ALA A 213 -7.78 -25.02 6.18
CA ALA A 213 -9.24 -24.90 6.29
C ALA A 213 -9.93 -25.49 5.07
N ALA A 214 -9.46 -25.15 3.86
CA ALA A 214 -9.97 -25.71 2.61
C ALA A 214 -9.82 -27.24 2.57
N ARG A 215 -8.64 -27.77 2.93
CA ARG A 215 -8.38 -29.22 2.97
C ARG A 215 -9.30 -29.95 3.97
N LYS A 216 -9.60 -29.33 5.10
CA LYS A 216 -10.41 -29.93 6.18
C LYS A 216 -11.92 -29.65 6.04
N GLY A 217 -12.34 -28.89 5.02
CA GLY A 217 -13.74 -28.49 4.86
C GLY A 217 -14.23 -27.52 5.94
N ILE A 218 -13.34 -26.71 6.52
CA ILE A 218 -13.69 -25.71 7.54
C ILE A 218 -14.11 -24.42 6.83
N ALA A 219 -15.36 -23.98 7.04
CA ALA A 219 -15.86 -22.74 6.49
C ALA A 219 -15.16 -21.52 7.14
N LEU A 220 -14.58 -20.67 6.29
CA LEU A 220 -13.91 -19.44 6.69
C LEU A 220 -14.88 -18.24 6.83
N GLU A 221 -16.12 -18.37 6.35
CA GLU A 221 -17.12 -17.30 6.42
C GLU A 221 -17.40 -16.88 7.87
N GLY A 222 -17.26 -15.58 8.14
CA GLY A 222 -17.49 -14.96 9.45
C GLY A 222 -16.37 -15.20 10.46
N THR A 223 -15.27 -15.85 10.09
CA THR A 223 -14.18 -16.16 11.02
C THR A 223 -13.27 -14.96 11.27
N SER A 224 -12.44 -15.08 12.32
CA SER A 224 -11.39 -14.14 12.68
C SER A 224 -10.02 -14.84 12.58
N ILE A 225 -9.04 -14.16 11.99
CA ILE A 225 -7.65 -14.63 11.97
C ILE A 225 -6.80 -13.77 12.89
N TYR A 226 -5.94 -14.41 13.68
CA TYR A 226 -4.93 -13.77 14.53
C TYR A 226 -3.55 -14.14 14.01
N THR A 227 -2.76 -13.17 13.59
CA THR A 227 -1.39 -13.37 13.08
C THR A 227 -0.40 -12.51 13.87
N ALA A 228 0.78 -13.01 14.18
CA ALA A 228 1.76 -12.24 14.94
C ALA A 228 2.24 -10.98 14.20
N VAL A 229 2.31 -11.05 12.86
CA VAL A 229 2.80 -9.99 11.98
C VAL A 229 1.71 -9.63 10.97
N PHE A 230 1.61 -8.34 10.61
CA PHE A 230 0.66 -7.88 9.61
C PHE A 230 0.81 -8.67 8.29
N PRO A 231 -0.30 -9.16 7.67
CA PRO A 231 -0.23 -9.98 6.46
C PRO A 231 0.44 -9.26 5.30
N CYS A 232 1.32 -9.95 4.56
CA CYS A 232 1.86 -9.41 3.31
C CYS A 232 0.74 -9.17 2.28
N ALA A 233 0.99 -8.37 1.24
CA ALA A 233 -0.03 -8.02 0.24
C ALA A 233 -0.78 -9.23 -0.38
N VAL A 234 -0.08 -10.37 -0.58
CA VAL A 234 -0.69 -11.61 -1.08
C VAL A 234 -1.59 -12.26 -0.02
N CYS A 235 -1.12 -12.37 1.22
CA CYS A 235 -1.89 -12.93 2.32
C CYS A 235 -3.12 -12.06 2.64
N ALA A 236 -2.99 -10.74 2.61
CA ALA A 236 -4.09 -9.80 2.79
C ALA A 236 -5.19 -10.00 1.73
N LYS A 237 -4.83 -10.24 0.46
CA LYS A 237 -5.77 -10.58 -0.61
C LYS A 237 -6.49 -11.90 -0.33
N LEU A 238 -5.75 -12.94 0.07
CA LEU A 238 -6.36 -14.23 0.42
C LEU A 238 -7.32 -14.10 1.60
N ILE A 239 -6.95 -13.36 2.64
CA ILE A 239 -7.84 -13.07 3.79
C ILE A 239 -9.10 -12.35 3.30
N ALA A 240 -8.95 -11.27 2.52
CA ALA A 240 -10.06 -10.45 2.03
C ALA A 240 -11.12 -11.25 1.27
N PHE A 241 -10.70 -12.22 0.46
CA PHE A 241 -11.58 -13.00 -0.42
C PHE A 241 -11.93 -14.40 0.11
N SER A 242 -11.49 -14.76 1.32
CA SER A 242 -11.75 -16.09 1.90
C SER A 242 -13.00 -16.16 2.80
N GLY A 243 -13.66 -15.04 3.07
CA GLY A 243 -14.81 -14.97 3.98
C GLY A 243 -14.43 -14.63 5.45
N ILE A 244 -13.14 -14.54 5.77
CA ILE A 244 -12.65 -13.99 7.04
C ILE A 244 -13.12 -12.54 7.18
N LYS A 245 -13.64 -12.15 8.34
CA LYS A 245 -14.18 -10.79 8.60
C LYS A 245 -13.36 -9.96 9.56
N LYS A 246 -12.43 -10.56 10.30
CA LYS A 246 -11.53 -9.84 11.21
C LYS A 246 -10.11 -10.34 11.10
N CYS A 247 -9.16 -9.43 10.98
CA CYS A 247 -7.72 -9.70 10.97
C CYS A 247 -7.07 -9.00 12.15
N TYR A 248 -6.69 -9.78 13.15
CA TYR A 248 -5.96 -9.33 14.33
C TYR A 248 -4.46 -9.50 14.12
N PHE A 249 -3.68 -8.47 14.43
CA PHE A 249 -2.23 -8.49 14.32
C PHE A 249 -1.55 -7.80 15.51
N HIS A 250 -0.27 -8.11 15.76
CA HIS A 250 0.48 -7.50 16.87
C HIS A 250 1.55 -6.50 16.42
N SER A 251 2.25 -6.79 15.33
CA SER A 251 3.30 -5.91 14.80
C SER A 251 3.37 -5.96 13.28
N GLY A 252 4.20 -5.12 12.69
CA GLY A 252 4.40 -5.05 11.24
C GLY A 252 3.56 -3.98 10.55
N SER A 253 3.86 -3.80 9.27
CA SER A 253 3.31 -2.74 8.43
C SER A 253 2.52 -3.34 7.28
N ALA A 254 1.51 -2.60 6.82
CA ALA A 254 0.90 -2.87 5.54
C ALA A 254 1.92 -2.62 4.42
N SER A 255 1.82 -3.44 3.38
CA SER A 255 2.58 -3.27 2.14
C SER A 255 1.62 -3.22 0.97
N LEU A 256 2.00 -2.46 -0.07
CA LEU A 256 1.19 -2.28 -1.27
C LEU A 256 -0.25 -1.86 -0.90
N ASP A 257 -1.25 -2.66 -1.30
CA ASP A 257 -2.67 -2.40 -1.15
C ASP A 257 -3.34 -3.30 -0.11
N GLY A 258 -2.58 -4.03 0.70
CA GLY A 258 -3.12 -5.09 1.57
C GLY A 258 -4.24 -4.61 2.50
N GLU A 259 -4.03 -3.49 3.19
CA GLU A 259 -5.02 -2.85 4.05
C GLU A 259 -6.27 -2.44 3.26
N ARG A 260 -6.08 -1.73 2.14
CA ARG A 260 -7.17 -1.23 1.29
C ARG A 260 -8.01 -2.37 0.73
N VAL A 261 -7.38 -3.46 0.30
CA VAL A 261 -8.09 -4.64 -0.24
C VAL A 261 -8.90 -5.32 0.85
N MET A 262 -8.33 -5.55 2.03
CA MET A 262 -9.05 -6.10 3.18
C MET A 262 -10.26 -5.23 3.56
N LYS A 263 -10.07 -3.91 3.72
CA LYS A 263 -11.15 -2.96 4.00
C LYS A 263 -12.24 -2.99 2.90
N SER A 264 -11.87 -3.13 1.63
CA SER A 264 -12.84 -3.18 0.52
C SER A 264 -13.79 -4.39 0.56
N GLN A 265 -13.39 -5.48 1.23
CA GLN A 265 -14.22 -6.68 1.42
C GLN A 265 -14.88 -6.71 2.81
N GLY A 266 -14.81 -5.61 3.56
CA GLY A 266 -15.39 -5.48 4.89
C GLY A 266 -14.62 -6.24 5.98
N VAL A 267 -13.33 -6.49 5.79
CA VAL A 267 -12.48 -7.08 6.84
C VAL A 267 -12.07 -5.99 7.83
N GLU A 268 -12.41 -6.19 9.10
CA GLU A 268 -11.96 -5.34 10.21
C GLU A 268 -10.48 -5.64 10.53
N ILE A 269 -9.63 -4.61 10.55
CA ILE A 269 -8.20 -4.74 10.85
C ILE A 269 -7.96 -4.23 12.27
N ILE A 270 -7.41 -5.09 13.13
CA ILE A 270 -7.36 -4.86 14.58
C ILE A 270 -5.94 -5.09 15.11
N LEU A 271 -5.36 -4.06 15.73
CA LEU A 271 -4.09 -4.14 16.43
C LEU A 271 -4.30 -4.64 17.87
N VAL A 272 -3.65 -5.75 18.23
CA VAL A 272 -3.66 -6.28 19.61
C VAL A 272 -2.46 -5.73 20.38
N LYS A 273 -2.74 -4.92 21.41
CA LYS A 273 -1.75 -4.36 22.33
C LYS A 273 -1.74 -5.07 23.66
#